data_AF-A0AAX1ZR16-F1
#
_entry.id   AF-A0AAX1ZR16-F1
#
_cell.length_a   1.000
_cell.length_b   1.000
_cell.length_c   1.000
_cell.angle_alpha   90.00
_cell.angle_beta   90.00
_cell.angle_gamma   90.00
#
_symmetry.space_group_name_H-M   'P 1'
#
loop_
_entity.id
_entity.type
_entity.pdbx_description
1 polymer ?
#
loop_
_entity_poly.entity_id
_entity_poly.type
_entity_poly.pdbx_seq_one_letter_code
_entity_poly.pdbx_strand_id
1 'polypeptide(L)'
;MAVKVMLTLDDELHASIQRMSEIQGLPKATVARGLLEGQKPVIDAMIKAHDDLKQGKDKKEVEKEYLEMMSKLVIDEITKD
;
A
#
# COMPACT_ATOMS: atom_id res chain seq x y z
N MET A 1 -8.11 16.36 -9.51
CA MET A 1 -8.82 16.92 -8.32
C MET A 1 -8.35 16.14 -7.10
N ALA A 2 -8.15 16.80 -5.95
CA ALA A 2 -7.87 16.11 -4.69
C ALA A 2 -9.18 15.86 -3.93
N VAL A 3 -9.38 14.64 -3.44
CA VAL A 3 -10.56 14.23 -2.64
C VAL A 3 -10.14 14.16 -1.18
N LYS A 4 -10.93 14.74 -0.27
CA LYS A 4 -10.73 14.62 1.17
C LYS A 4 -11.46 13.37 1.69
N VAL A 5 -10.76 12.55 2.45
CA VAL A 5 -11.32 11.36 3.10
C VAL A 5 -11.16 11.52 4.60
N MET A 6 -12.24 11.30 5.37
CA MET A 6 -12.15 11.13 6.82
C MET A 6 -12.06 9.64 7.14
N LEU A 7 -11.06 9.28 7.95
CA LEU A 7 -10.78 7.89 8.34
C LEU A 7 -11.10 7.72 9.82
N THR A 8 -11.77 6.62 10.14
CA THR A 8 -11.86 6.12 11.51
C THR A 8 -10.84 4.99 11.63
N LEU A 9 -9.94 5.08 12.60
CA LEU A 9 -8.90 4.10 12.85
C LEU A 9 -9.14 3.46 14.21
N ASP A 10 -8.75 2.20 14.37
CA ASP A 10 -8.63 1.62 15.70
C ASP A 10 -7.47 2.27 16.48
N ASP A 11 -7.50 2.10 17.79
CA ASP A 11 -6.58 2.76 18.71
C ASP A 11 -5.11 2.34 18.47
N GLU A 12 -4.87 1.08 18.10
CA GLU A 12 -3.52 0.54 17.88
C GLU A 12 -2.88 1.11 16.61
N LEU A 13 -3.64 1.15 15.51
CA LEU A 13 -3.22 1.75 14.25
C LEU A 13 -3.02 3.26 14.42
N HIS A 14 -3.93 3.94 15.11
CA HIS A 14 -3.79 5.36 15.41
C HIS A 14 -2.51 5.64 16.23
N ALA A 15 -2.22 4.83 17.26
CA ALA A 15 -1.02 4.96 18.07
C ALA A 15 0.26 4.75 17.23
N SER A 16 0.24 3.79 16.31
CA SER A 16 1.37 3.52 15.40
C SER A 16 1.64 4.70 14.45
N ILE A 17 0.59 5.30 13.87
CA ILE A 17 0.72 6.49 13.02
C ILE A 17 1.19 7.71 13.84
N GLN A 18 0.68 7.88 15.06
CA GLN A 18 1.14 8.92 15.98
C GLN A 18 2.63 8.76 16.27
N ARG A 19 3.10 7.53 16.54
CA ARG A 19 4.51 7.28 16.81
C ARG A 19 5.41 7.58 15.60
N MET A 20 4.99 7.20 14.39
CA MET A 20 5.72 7.54 13.16
C MET A 20 5.74 9.04 12.90
N SER A 21 4.63 9.74 13.15
CA SER A 21 4.52 11.20 13.07
C SER A 21 5.55 11.89 13.99
N GLU A 22 5.72 11.42 15.22
CA GLU A 22 6.73 11.92 16.15
C GLU A 22 8.17 11.66 15.66
N ILE A 23 8.45 10.45 15.18
CA ILE A 23 9.78 10.07 14.67
C ILE A 23 10.19 10.94 13.48
N GLN A 24 9.26 11.19 12.56
CA GLN A 24 9.53 11.93 11.32
C GLN A 24 9.39 13.46 11.48
N GLY A 25 8.81 13.94 12.59
CA GLY A 25 8.50 15.36 12.78
C GLY A 25 7.44 15.89 11.81
N LEU A 26 6.60 15.02 11.26
CA LEU A 26 5.57 15.36 10.25
C LEU A 26 4.17 15.26 10.84
N PRO A 27 3.17 16.02 10.33
CA PRO A 27 1.78 15.86 10.75
C PRO A 27 1.24 14.45 10.50
N LYS A 28 0.44 13.91 11.44
CA LYS A 28 -0.22 12.59 11.31
C LYS A 28 -0.92 12.38 9.96
N ALA A 29 -1.66 13.39 9.49
CA ALA A 29 -2.37 13.32 8.21
C ALA A 29 -1.41 13.20 7.01
N THR A 30 -0.24 13.83 7.08
CA THR A 30 0.81 13.71 6.05
C THR A 30 1.41 12.31 6.05
N VAL A 31 1.72 11.76 7.24
CA VAL A 31 2.24 10.38 7.37
C VAL A 31 1.20 9.38 6.88
N ALA A 32 -0.05 9.47 7.34
CA ALA A 32 -1.13 8.59 6.92
C ALA A 32 -1.37 8.66 5.41
N ARG A 33 -1.35 9.87 4.82
CA ARG A 33 -1.45 10.04 3.37
C ARG A 33 -0.28 9.36 2.65
N GLY A 34 0.95 9.57 3.09
CA GLY A 34 2.14 8.96 2.48
C GLY A 34 2.10 7.43 2.52
N LEU A 35 1.64 6.85 3.64
CA LEU A 35 1.43 5.41 3.74
C LEU A 35 0.37 4.91 2.76
N LEU A 36 -0.77 5.61 2.63
CA LEU A 36 -1.83 5.26 1.67
C LEU A 36 -1.35 5.40 0.21
N GLU A 37 -0.60 6.45 -0.09
CA GLU A 37 0.01 6.67 -1.42
C GLU A 37 0.99 5.54 -1.75
N GLY A 38 1.79 5.10 -0.78
CA GLY A 38 2.69 3.95 -0.91
C GLY A 38 1.99 2.61 -1.15
N GLN A 39 0.73 2.47 -0.72
CA GLN A 39 -0.09 1.28 -0.98
C GLN A 39 -0.71 1.25 -2.39
N LYS A 40 -0.69 2.36 -3.14
CA LYS A 40 -1.29 2.43 -4.48
C LYS A 40 -0.83 1.27 -5.42
N PRO A 41 0.47 1.00 -5.60
CA PRO A 41 0.89 -0.07 -6.52
C PRO A 41 0.44 -1.46 -6.06
N VAL A 42 0.33 -1.68 -4.74
CA VAL A 42 -0.22 -2.93 -4.17
C VAL A 42 -1.70 -3.07 -4.52
N ILE A 43 -2.49 -2.01 -4.31
CA ILE A 43 -3.92 -1.99 -4.63
C ILE A 43 -4.14 -2.21 -6.14
N ASP A 44 -3.39 -1.52 -7.00
CA ASP A 44 -3.47 -1.68 -8.46
C ASP A 44 -3.21 -3.14 -8.87
N ALA A 45 -2.20 -3.78 -8.26
CA ALA A 45 -1.87 -5.16 -8.56
C ALA A 45 -2.92 -6.15 -8.03
N MET A 46 -3.52 -5.90 -6.87
CA MET A 46 -4.63 -6.69 -6.35
C MET A 46 -5.84 -6.63 -7.29
N ILE A 47 -6.17 -5.43 -7.81
CA ILE A 47 -7.24 -5.24 -8.79
C ILE A 47 -6.92 -6.02 -10.07
N LYS A 48 -5.70 -5.88 -10.62
CA LYS A 48 -5.27 -6.63 -11.81
C LYS A 48 -5.38 -8.14 -11.61
N ALA A 49 -4.86 -8.66 -10.49
CA ALA A 49 -4.90 -10.07 -10.19
C ALA A 49 -6.34 -10.61 -10.10
N HIS A 50 -7.23 -9.86 -9.46
CA HIS A 50 -8.65 -10.20 -9.41
C HIS A 50 -9.29 -10.23 -10.81
N ASP A 51 -9.03 -9.23 -11.64
CA ASP A 51 -9.62 -9.14 -12.99
C ASP A 51 -9.09 -10.23 -13.93
N ASP A 52 -7.79 -10.52 -13.85
CA ASP A 52 -7.14 -11.60 -14.59
C ASP A 52 -7.74 -12.98 -14.25
N LEU A 53 -7.98 -13.24 -12.96
CA LEU A 53 -8.66 -14.47 -12.51
C LEU A 53 -10.11 -14.53 -13.02
N LYS A 54 -10.83 -13.40 -13.01
CA LYS A 54 -12.21 -13.34 -13.55
C LYS A 54 -12.27 -13.56 -15.07
N GLN A 55 -11.22 -13.21 -15.79
CA GLN A 55 -11.09 -13.46 -17.23
C GLN A 55 -10.67 -14.90 -17.54
N GLY A 56 -10.45 -15.74 -16.53
CA GLY A 56 -10.10 -17.15 -16.69
C GLY A 56 -8.62 -17.41 -16.93
N LYS A 57 -7.73 -16.46 -16.61
CA LYS A 57 -6.29 -16.71 -16.63
C LYS A 57 -5.90 -17.76 -15.60
N ASP A 58 -4.76 -18.43 -15.84
CA ASP A 58 -4.26 -19.44 -14.93
C ASP A 58 -3.89 -18.82 -13.57
N LYS A 59 -4.36 -19.47 -12.50
CA LYS A 59 -4.18 -18.96 -11.13
C LYS A 59 -2.71 -18.89 -10.72
N LYS A 60 -1.88 -19.85 -11.14
CA LYS A 60 -0.46 -19.88 -10.76
C LYS A 60 0.31 -18.79 -11.48
N GLU A 61 -0.03 -18.50 -12.73
CA GLU A 61 0.56 -17.38 -13.46
C GLU A 61 0.21 -16.04 -12.81
N VAL A 62 -1.06 -15.83 -12.46
CA VAL A 62 -1.50 -14.59 -11.78
C VAL A 62 -0.84 -14.44 -10.41
N GLU A 63 -0.76 -15.52 -9.62
CA GLU A 63 -0.09 -15.52 -8.33
C GLU A 63 1.39 -15.17 -8.45
N LYS A 64 2.08 -15.77 -9.44
CA LYS A 64 3.49 -15.48 -9.71
C LYS A 64 3.70 -14.01 -10.05
N GLU A 65 2.93 -13.45 -10.98
CA GLU A 65 3.04 -12.03 -11.37
C GLU A 65 2.79 -11.10 -10.18
N TYR A 66 1.78 -11.40 -9.35
CA TYR A 66 1.48 -10.62 -8.15
C TYR A 66 2.63 -10.65 -7.14
N LEU A 67 3.19 -11.83 -6.86
CA LEU A 67 4.30 -12.00 -5.91
C LEU A 67 5.60 -11.37 -6.40
N GLU A 68 5.90 -11.46 -7.70
CA GLU A 68 7.07 -10.80 -8.30
C GLU A 68 7.00 -9.28 -8.14
N MET A 69 5.82 -8.70 -8.39
CA MET A 69 5.57 -7.27 -8.20
C MET A 69 5.74 -6.85 -6.73
N MET A 70 5.14 -7.61 -5.79
CA MET A 70 5.27 -7.33 -4.36
C MET A 70 6.72 -7.42 -3.89
N SER A 71 7.46 -8.43 -4.36
CA SER A 71 8.86 -8.62 -4.02
C SER A 71 9.71 -7.46 -4.52
N LYS A 72 9.45 -6.98 -5.74
CA LYS A 72 10.15 -5.82 -6.30
C LYS A 72 9.88 -4.54 -5.52
N LEU A 73 8.62 -4.26 -5.15
CA LEU A 73 8.28 -3.10 -4.32
C LEU A 73 9.04 -3.10 -2.98
N VAL A 74 9.10 -4.25 -2.32
CA VAL A 74 9.80 -4.38 -1.04
C VAL A 74 11.30 -4.16 -1.20
N ILE A 75 11.91 -4.75 -2.24
CA ILE A 75 13.34 -4.56 -2.52
C ILE A 75 13.63 -3.09 -2.82
N ASP A 76 12.87 -2.47 -3.72
CA ASP A 76 13.05 -1.07 -4.11
C ASP A 76 12.94 -0.13 -2.91
N GLU A 77 12.05 -0.41 -1.95
CA GLU A 77 11.90 0.40 -0.72
C GLU A 77 13.06 0.20 0.26
N ILE A 78 13.62 -1.01 0.37
CA ILE A 78 14.75 -1.30 1.26
C ILE A 78 16.08 -0.79 0.68
N THR A 79 16.20 -0.73 -0.65
CA THR A 79 17.40 -0.25 -1.34
C THR A 79 17.32 1.23 -1.74
N LYS A 80 16.30 1.97 -1.30
CA LYS A 80 16.24 3.42 -1.51
C LYS A 80 17.31 4.10 -0.66
N ASP A 81 18.31 4.66 -1.35
CA ASP A 81 19.26 5.64 -0.80
C ASP A 81 18.56 6.93 -0.35
#